data_AF-A0A7X8ATM6-F1
#
_entry.id   AF-A0A7X8ATM6-F1
#
_cell.length_a   1.000
_cell.length_b   1.000
_cell.length_c   1.000
_cell.angle_alpha   90.00
_cell.angle_beta   90.00
_cell.angle_gamma   90.00
#
_symmetry.space_group_name_H-M   'P 1'
#
loop_
_entity.id
_entity.type
_entity.pdbx_description
1 polymer ?
#
loop_
_entity_poly.entity_id
_entity_poly.type
_entity_poly.pdbx_seq_one_letter_code
_entity_poly.pdbx_strand_id
1 'polypeptide(L)'
;MFEAREWLKNSVNPSALAGNRFKNTLKALEFVELLYNKGAAIVYVDNVRDDYSDTLVVKLPKDESKRSELLLLQKREEELEGDILLTKEILLQSGFPSEEIEEIIREQEESDIISFWWD
;
A
#
# COMPACT_ATOMS: atom_id res chain seq x y z
N MET A 1 -0.86 -0.12 -16.38
CA MET A 1 -1.76 -0.09 -15.21
C MET A 1 -3.06 -0.85 -15.44
N PHE A 2 -3.44 -1.68 -14.47
CA PHE A 2 -4.73 -2.39 -14.39
C PHE A 2 -5.35 -2.16 -13.01
N GLU A 3 -6.69 -2.13 -12.87
CA GLU A 3 -7.30 -2.08 -11.54
C GLU A 3 -6.95 -3.37 -10.78
N ALA A 4 -6.45 -3.21 -9.55
CA ALA A 4 -5.75 -4.29 -8.85
C ALA A 4 -6.67 -5.45 -8.45
N ARG A 5 -7.91 -5.19 -8.02
CA ARG A 5 -8.84 -6.27 -7.65
C ARG A 5 -9.23 -7.09 -8.87
N GLU A 6 -9.60 -6.43 -9.96
CA GLU A 6 -9.99 -7.10 -11.21
C GLU A 6 -8.82 -7.91 -11.76
N TRP A 7 -7.62 -7.35 -11.77
CA TRP A 7 -6.43 -8.02 -12.27
C TRP A 7 -6.08 -9.27 -11.45
N LEU A 8 -6.00 -9.14 -10.11
CA LEU A 8 -5.64 -10.25 -9.23
C LEU A 8 -6.70 -11.36 -9.22
N LYS A 9 -8.00 -11.02 -9.28
CA LYS A 9 -9.08 -12.02 -9.31
C LYS A 9 -9.10 -12.85 -10.59
N ASN A 10 -8.62 -12.28 -11.70
CA ASN A 10 -8.56 -12.96 -13.00
C ASN A 10 -7.20 -13.59 -13.29
N SER A 11 -6.19 -13.37 -12.44
CA SER A 11 -4.86 -13.93 -12.66
C SER A 11 -4.83 -15.44 -12.42
N VAL A 12 -4.21 -16.16 -13.35
CA VAL A 12 -3.90 -17.59 -13.21
C VAL A 12 -2.53 -17.82 -12.55
N ASN A 13 -1.73 -16.77 -12.40
CA ASN A 13 -0.44 -16.84 -11.74
C ASN A 13 -0.68 -16.94 -10.21
N PRO A 14 -0.18 -18.00 -9.53
CA PRO A 14 -0.36 -18.17 -8.09
C PRO A 14 0.37 -17.12 -7.25
N SER A 15 1.31 -16.37 -7.84
CA SER A 15 2.06 -15.28 -7.20
C SER A 15 2.18 -14.10 -8.15
N ALA A 16 1.05 -13.55 -8.56
CA ALA A 16 0.96 -12.51 -9.59
C ALA A 16 1.56 -11.16 -9.15
N LEU A 17 1.55 -10.86 -7.85
CA LEU A 17 2.05 -9.59 -7.33
C LEU A 17 3.08 -9.83 -6.22
N ALA A 18 4.24 -9.20 -6.35
CA ALA A 18 5.33 -9.14 -5.38
C ALA A 18 5.51 -10.47 -4.63
N GLY A 19 5.94 -11.51 -5.36
CA GLY A 19 5.94 -12.90 -4.85
C GLY A 19 6.90 -13.13 -3.67
N ASN A 20 7.90 -12.27 -3.54
CA ASN A 20 8.79 -12.12 -2.38
C ASN A 20 8.05 -11.63 -1.12
N ARG A 21 7.07 -10.73 -1.28
CA ARG A 21 6.29 -10.09 -0.21
C ARG A 21 5.00 -10.84 0.11
N PHE A 22 4.30 -11.29 -0.93
CA PHE A 22 3.03 -11.99 -0.84
C PHE A 22 3.22 -13.45 -1.25
N LYS A 23 3.02 -14.34 -0.28
CA LYS A 23 3.12 -15.80 -0.48
C LYS A 23 2.32 -16.31 -1.68
N ASN A 24 1.20 -15.68 -2.00
CA ASN A 24 0.37 -15.98 -3.16
C ASN A 24 -0.54 -14.80 -3.54
N THR A 25 -1.17 -14.88 -4.70
CA THR A 25 -2.12 -13.91 -5.26
C THR A 25 -3.30 -13.61 -4.32
N LEU A 26 -3.74 -14.57 -3.51
CA LEU A 26 -4.79 -14.33 -2.51
C LEU A 26 -4.30 -13.37 -1.40
N LYS A 27 -3.06 -13.52 -0.93
CA LYS A 27 -2.46 -12.59 0.05
C LYS A 27 -2.22 -11.21 -0.52
N ALA A 28 -1.81 -11.12 -1.78
CA ALA A 28 -1.75 -9.84 -2.49
C ALA A 28 -3.13 -9.17 -2.57
N LEU A 29 -4.19 -9.94 -2.87
CA LEU A 29 -5.56 -9.42 -2.92
C LEU A 29 -6.03 -8.95 -1.54
N GLU A 30 -5.75 -9.68 -0.46
CA GLU A 30 -6.06 -9.25 0.92
C GLU A 30 -5.42 -7.89 1.24
N PHE A 31 -4.17 -7.66 0.79
CA PHE A 31 -3.51 -6.36 0.96
C PHE A 31 -4.16 -5.25 0.13
N VAL A 32 -4.56 -5.53 -1.12
CA VAL A 32 -5.33 -4.57 -1.93
C VAL A 32 -6.65 -4.22 -1.27
N GLU A 33 -7.37 -5.20 -0.72
CA GLU A 33 -8.61 -4.96 0.03
C GLU A 33 -8.36 -4.12 1.29
N LEU A 34 -7.24 -4.32 2.00
CA LEU A 34 -6.84 -3.47 3.12
C LEU A 34 -6.65 -2.00 2.68
N LEU A 35 -5.97 -1.74 1.56
CA LEU A 35 -5.78 -0.38 1.04
C LEU A 35 -7.13 0.31 0.78
N TYR A 36 -8.08 -0.41 0.17
CA TYR A 36 -9.44 0.10 -0.04
C TYR A 36 -10.20 0.33 1.28
N ASN A 37 -10.08 -0.58 2.24
CA ASN A 37 -10.70 -0.43 3.56
C ASN A 37 -10.15 0.79 4.33
N LYS A 38 -8.87 1.11 4.13
CA LYS A 38 -8.22 2.34 4.64
C LYS A 38 -8.61 3.60 3.88
N GLY A 39 -9.34 3.46 2.77
CA GLY A 39 -9.91 4.56 2.03
C GLY A 39 -9.22 4.90 0.73
N ALA A 40 -8.35 4.04 0.19
CA ALA A 40 -7.83 4.23 -1.15
C ALA A 40 -8.98 4.49 -2.14
N ALA A 41 -8.82 5.53 -2.97
CA ALA A 41 -9.83 5.87 -3.97
C ALA A 41 -9.82 4.85 -5.11
N ILE A 42 -8.62 4.44 -5.53
CA ILE A 42 -8.39 3.36 -6.50
C ILE A 42 -6.99 2.78 -6.30
N VAL A 43 -6.84 1.49 -6.53
CA VAL A 43 -5.57 0.77 -6.48
C VAL A 43 -5.32 0.16 -7.85
N TYR A 44 -4.14 0.41 -8.40
CA TYR A 44 -3.69 -0.14 -9.67
C TYR A 44 -2.48 -1.02 -9.49
N VAL A 45 -2.40 -2.07 -10.30
CA VAL A 45 -1.15 -2.80 -10.56
C VAL A 45 -0.47 -2.13 -11.73
N ASP A 46 0.82 -1.82 -11.60
CA ASP A 46 1.63 -1.26 -12.68
C ASP A 46 2.84 -2.12 -13.01
N ASN A 47 3.60 -1.79 -14.07
CA ASN A 47 4.82 -2.53 -14.47
C ASN A 47 4.63 -4.04 -14.71
N VAL A 48 3.45 -4.46 -15.16
CA VAL A 48 3.17 -5.88 -15.43
C VAL A 48 4.08 -6.45 -16.53
N ARG A 49 4.74 -7.58 -16.25
CA ARG A 49 5.56 -8.36 -17.17
C ARG A 49 5.23 -9.84 -16.98
N ASP A 50 4.85 -10.54 -18.05
CA ASP A 50 4.55 -11.98 -18.04
C ASP A 50 3.59 -12.41 -16.90
N ASP A 51 2.46 -11.72 -16.75
CA ASP A 51 1.44 -11.93 -15.68
C ASP A 51 1.99 -11.81 -14.25
N TYR A 52 3.06 -11.04 -14.09
CA TYR A 52 3.68 -10.69 -12.82
C TYR A 52 3.87 -9.17 -12.69
N SER A 53 3.78 -8.64 -11.48
CA SER A 53 4.16 -7.27 -11.15
C SER A 53 4.73 -7.21 -9.73
N ASP A 54 5.57 -6.22 -9.47
CA ASP A 54 6.11 -5.84 -8.17
C ASP A 54 5.60 -4.47 -7.70
N THR A 55 4.70 -3.84 -8.45
CA THR A 55 4.34 -2.43 -8.27
C THR A 55 2.83 -2.26 -8.09
N LEU A 56 2.44 -1.62 -6.98
CA LEU A 56 1.11 -1.05 -6.79
C LEU A 56 1.16 0.46 -6.81
N VAL A 57 0.15 1.08 -7.41
CA VAL A 57 -0.08 2.53 -7.35
C VAL A 57 -1.44 2.78 -6.72
N VAL A 58 -1.47 3.57 -5.65
CA VAL A 58 -2.67 3.90 -4.90
C VAL A 58 -3.01 5.36 -5.08
N LYS A 59 -4.22 5.64 -5.54
CA LYS A 59 -4.78 6.98 -5.51
C LYS A 59 -5.34 7.26 -4.12
N LEU A 60 -4.87 8.34 -3.51
CA LEU A 60 -5.25 8.73 -2.17
C LEU A 60 -6.68 9.30 -2.12
N PRO A 61 -7.39 9.11 -1.00
CA PRO A 61 -8.66 9.79 -0.77
C PRO A 61 -8.46 11.29 -0.54
N LYS A 62 -9.54 12.06 -0.75
CA LYS A 62 -9.60 13.48 -0.36
C LYS A 62 -9.68 13.69 1.16
N ASP A 63 -10.05 12.65 1.91
CA ASP A 63 -10.11 12.68 3.36
C ASP A 63 -8.69 12.65 3.94
N GLU A 64 -8.28 13.75 4.59
CA GLU A 64 -6.91 13.95 5.10
C GLU A 64 -6.50 12.90 6.14
N SER A 65 -7.44 12.43 6.97
CA SER A 65 -7.16 11.41 7.99
C SER A 65 -6.85 10.07 7.34
N LYS A 66 -7.66 9.65 6.36
CA LYS A 66 -7.45 8.40 5.61
C LYS A 66 -6.22 8.47 4.72
N ARG A 67 -5.98 9.65 4.14
CA ARG A 67 -4.76 9.94 3.38
C ARG A 67 -3.54 9.70 4.27
N SER A 68 -3.50 10.30 5.45
CA SER A 68 -2.42 10.12 6.42
C SER A 68 -2.18 8.66 6.78
N GLU A 69 -3.24 7.87 6.97
CA GLU A 69 -3.10 6.42 7.24
C GLU A 69 -2.43 5.64 6.10
N LEU A 70 -2.71 6.00 4.85
CA LEU A 70 -2.10 5.34 3.68
C LEU A 70 -0.64 5.75 3.48
N LEU A 71 -0.31 7.03 3.70
CA LEU A 71 1.08 7.52 3.66
C LEU A 71 1.95 6.81 4.71
N LEU A 72 1.43 6.69 5.94
CA LEU A 72 2.12 5.99 7.02
C LEU A 72 2.28 4.48 6.73
N LEU A 73 1.28 3.87 6.10
CA LEU A 73 1.38 2.47 5.67
C LEU A 73 2.47 2.30 4.58
N GLN A 74 2.54 3.20 3.61
CA GLN A 74 3.56 3.17 2.55
C GLN A 74 4.97 3.29 3.14
N LYS A 75 5.21 4.34 3.92
CA LYS A 75 6.54 4.57 4.50
C LYS A 75 6.99 3.37 5.35
N ARG A 76 6.06 2.73 6.05
CA ARG A 76 6.36 1.49 6.76
C ARG A 76 6.78 0.35 5.83
N GLU A 77 6.06 0.12 4.73
CA GLU A 77 6.44 -0.93 3.77
C GLU A 77 7.81 -0.65 3.12
N GLU A 78 8.21 0.62 3.03
CA GLU A 78 9.54 1.03 2.57
C GLU A 78 10.65 0.83 3.64
N GLU A 79 10.35 1.09 4.92
CA GLU A 79 11.36 1.09 6.00
C GLU A 79 11.47 -0.24 6.77
N LEU A 80 10.41 -1.04 6.81
CA LEU A 80 10.33 -2.24 7.65
C LEU A 80 9.90 -3.43 6.80
N GLU A 81 10.77 -4.42 6.66
CA GLU A 81 10.50 -5.72 6.02
C GLU A 81 9.35 -6.50 6.70
N GLY A 82 8.10 -6.04 6.54
CA GLY A 82 6.89 -6.82 6.77
C GLY A 82 6.18 -6.70 8.14
N ASP A 83 4.86 -6.89 8.03
CA ASP A 83 3.83 -7.24 9.04
C ASP A 83 3.74 -6.41 10.32
N ILE A 84 2.87 -5.38 10.31
CA ILE A 84 1.81 -5.13 11.31
C ILE A 84 0.92 -3.98 10.78
N LEU A 85 -0.40 -4.13 10.93
CA LEU A 85 -1.39 -3.06 10.72
C LEU A 85 -1.11 -1.90 11.70
N LEU A 86 -0.75 -0.72 11.20
CA LEU A 86 -0.66 0.48 12.03
C LEU A 86 -1.64 1.56 11.57
N THR A 87 -2.26 2.20 12.54
CA THR A 87 -2.87 3.53 12.44
C THR A 87 -1.92 4.52 13.11
N LYS A 88 -2.10 5.82 12.89
CA LYS A 88 -1.38 6.89 13.63
C LYS A 88 -1.39 6.62 15.14
N GLU A 89 -2.51 6.12 15.64
CA GLU A 89 -2.72 5.78 17.04
C GLU A 89 -1.79 4.65 17.53
N ILE A 90 -1.57 3.61 16.72
CA ILE A 90 -0.68 2.50 17.08
C ILE A 90 0.80 2.91 16.99
N LEU A 91 1.17 3.77 16.03
CA LEU A 91 2.53 4.35 15.95
C LEU A 91 2.86 5.14 17.22
N LEU A 92 1.95 6.02 17.64
CA LEU A 92 2.11 6.79 18.88
C LEU A 92 2.20 5.86 20.10
N GLN A 93 1.39 4.80 20.17
CA GLN A 93 1.46 3.80 21.24
C GLN A 93 2.77 2.98 21.23
N SER A 94 3.41 2.84 20.07
CA SER A 94 4.68 2.13 19.91
C SER A 94 5.90 3.00 20.22
N GLY A 95 5.70 4.26 20.63
CA GLY A 95 6.76 5.19 20.98
C GLY A 95 7.38 5.92 19.78
N PHE A 96 6.75 5.86 18.61
CA PHE A 96 7.18 6.63 17.45
C PHE A 96 6.99 8.14 17.70
N PRO A 97 7.99 8.99 17.48
CA PRO A 97 7.86 10.43 17.75
C PRO A 97 6.75 11.06 16.91
N SER A 98 5.88 11.84 17.54
CA SER A 98 4.79 12.51 16.82
C SER A 98 5.31 13.49 15.76
N GLU A 99 6.45 14.13 16.02
CA GLU A 99 7.07 15.08 15.09
C GLU A 99 7.52 14.39 13.80
N GLU A 100 8.10 13.20 13.88
CA GLU A 100 8.48 12.41 12.71
C GLU A 100 7.24 11.98 11.91
N ILE A 101 6.16 11.55 12.58
CA ILE A 101 4.89 11.21 11.92
C ILE A 101 4.32 12.40 11.14
N GLU A 102 4.33 13.60 11.72
CA GLU A 102 3.83 14.81 11.08
C GLU A 102 4.72 15.27 9.92
N GLU A 103 6.05 15.10 10.02
CA GLU A 103 6.98 15.38 8.93
C GLU A 103 6.74 14.46 7.74
N ILE A 104 6.54 13.16 7.98
CA ILE A 104 6.21 12.16 6.96
C ILE A 104 4.93 12.54 6.19
N ILE A 105 3.87 12.88 6.93
CA ILE A 105 2.59 13.24 6.32
C ILE A 105 2.76 14.50 5.48
N ARG A 106 3.47 15.51 6.01
CA ARG A 106 3.70 16.79 5.34
C ARG A 106 4.52 16.65 4.05
N GLU A 107 5.58 15.85 4.04
CA GLU A 107 6.44 15.67 2.86
C GLU A 107 5.68 15.03 1.69
N GLN A 108 4.72 14.16 2.00
CA GLN A 108 3.98 13.43 0.97
C GLN A 108 2.62 14.07 0.64
N GLU A 109 2.19 15.12 1.35
CA GLU A 109 0.88 15.79 1.20
C GLU A 109 0.59 16.34 -0.21
N GLU A 110 1.64 16.67 -0.98
CA GLU A 110 1.48 17.26 -2.32
C GLU A 110 1.12 16.25 -3.43
N SER A 111 1.28 14.95 -3.20
CA SER A 111 0.99 13.92 -4.21
C SER A 111 -0.42 13.34 -4.05
N ASP A 112 -1.19 13.22 -5.13
CA ASP A 112 -2.49 12.50 -5.13
C ASP A 112 -2.34 10.97 -5.18
N ILE A 113 -1.11 10.48 -5.35
CA ILE A 113 -0.79 9.06 -5.50
C ILE A 113 0.43 8.66 -4.66
N ILE A 114 0.43 7.40 -4.24
CA ILE A 114 1.59 6.73 -3.66
C ILE A 114 1.84 5.42 -4.42
N SER A 115 3.07 4.91 -4.33
CA SER A 115 3.43 3.64 -4.94
C SER A 115 4.07 2.72 -3.91
N PHE A 116 3.70 1.45 -3.97
CA PHE A 116 4.38 0.38 -3.26
C PHE A 116 5.17 -0.42 -4.28
N TRP A 117 6.42 -0.73 -3.95
CA TRP A 117 7.32 -1.49 -4.81
C TRP A 117 8.15 -2.45 -3.97
N TRP A 118 8.33 -3.68 -4.45
CA TRP A 118 9.02 -4.75 -3.73
C TRP A 118 9.96 -5.52 -4.67
N ASP A 119 11.26 -5.59 -4.35
CA ASP A 119 12.32 -6.26 -5.15
C ASP A 119 12.26 -7.81 -5.17
#